data_AF-A0A2Z6A4T0-F1
#
_entry.id   AF-A0A2Z6A4T0-F1
#
_cell.length_a   1.000
_cell.length_b   1.000
_cell.length_c   1.000
_cell.angle_alpha   90.00
_cell.angle_beta   90.00
_cell.angle_gamma   90.00
#
_symmetry.space_group_name_H-M   'P 1'
#
loop_
_entity.id
_entity.type
_entity.pdbx_description
1 polymer ?
#
loop_
_entity_poly.entity_id
_entity_poly.type
_entity_poly.pdbx_seq_one_letter_code
_entity_poly.pdbx_strand_id
1 'polypeptide(L)' 'VVHLWVEGVWELIMAAMLAFVLIKVTGVDREVIEKWLYVIITLALGTGVMAFLG' A
#
# COMPACT_ATOMS: atom_id res chain seq x y z
N VAL A 1 -13.34 10.42 10.27
CA VAL A 1 -11.97 10.80 10.70
C VAL A 1 -11.15 9.59 11.13
N VAL A 2 -11.59 8.80 12.13
CA VAL A 2 -10.84 7.60 12.58
C VAL A 2 -10.75 6.52 11.51
N HIS A 3 -11.82 6.26 10.76
CA HIS A 3 -11.86 5.20 9.75
C HIS A 3 -10.82 5.37 8.63
N LEU A 4 -10.90 6.45 7.83
CA LEU A 4 -9.92 6.76 6.78
C LEU A 4 -8.47 6.88 7.27
N TRP A 5 -8.27 7.37 8.51
CA TRP A 5 -6.93 7.47 9.09
C TRP A 5 -6.39 6.10 9.50
N VAL A 6 -7.18 5.31 10.24
CA VAL A 6 -6.77 3.98 10.72
C VAL A 6 -6.64 3.00 9.56
N GLU A 7 -7.57 2.96 8.61
CA GLU A 7 -7.46 2.06 7.46
C GLU A 7 -6.40 2.56 6.47
N GLY A 8 -6.48 3.82 6.05
CA GLY A 8 -5.58 4.36 5.04
C GLY A 8 -4.11 4.38 5.47
N VAL A 9 -3.79 4.85 6.68
CA VAL A 9 -2.38 4.95 7.12
C VAL A 9 -1.80 3.57 7.41
N TRP A 10 -2.56 2.67 8.02
CA TRP A 10 -2.05 1.35 8.41
C TRP A 10 -1.84 0.47 7.18
N GLU A 11 -2.74 0.49 6.19
CA GLU A 11 -2.53 -0.22 4.93
C GLU A 11 -1.26 0.25 4.19
N LEU A 12 -1.00 1.56 4.18
CA LEU A 12 0.22 2.13 3.60
C LEU A 12 1.49 1.66 4.33
N ILE A 13 1.50 1.65 5.66
CA ILE A 13 2.64 1.19 6.47
C ILE A 13 2.91 -0.29 6.20
N MET A 14 1.87 -1.13 6.19
CA MET A 14 2.00 -2.56 5.92
C MET A 14 2.53 -2.82 4.50
N ALA A 15 2.01 -2.12 3.49
CA ALA A 15 2.47 -2.25 2.13
C ALA A 15 3.95 -1.84 1.99
N ALA A 16 4.38 -0.75 2.64
CA ALA A 16 5.78 -0.31 2.64
C ALA A 16 6.70 -1.32 3.34
N MET A 17 6.27 -1.89 4.47
CA MET A 17 7.03 -2.94 5.16
C MET A 17 7.14 -4.21 4.30
N LEU A 18 6.05 -4.63 3.64
CA LEU A 18 6.05 -5.78 2.75
C LEU A 18 6.99 -5.56 1.56
N ALA A 19 6.92 -4.40 0.90
CA ALA A 19 7.81 -4.07 -0.20
C ALA A 19 9.28 -4.06 0.23
N PHE A 20 9.59 -3.52 1.41
CA PHE A 20 10.94 -3.57 1.98
C PHE A 20 11.45 -5.00 2.18
N VAL A 21 10.63 -5.88 2.77
CA VAL A 21 11.00 -7.29 2.98
C VAL A 21 11.21 -8.01 1.65
N LEU A 22 10.33 -7.81 0.67
CA LEU A 22 10.45 -8.41 -0.65
C LEU A 22 11.75 -7.98 -1.33
N ILE A 23 12.10 -6.68 -1.30
CA ILE A 23 13.36 -6.18 -1.87
C ILE A 23 14.57 -6.86 -1.20
N LYS A 24 14.51 -7.14 0.10
CA LYS A 24 15.65 -7.70 0.85
C LYS A 24 15.78 -9.22 0.79
N VAL A 25 14.69 -9.95 0.53
CA VAL A 25 14.68 -11.42 0.65
C VAL A 25 14.61 -12.13 -0.70
N THR A 26 13.91 -11.58 -1.69
CA THR A 26 13.61 -12.33 -2.92
C THR A 26 14.58 -12.09 -4.07
N GLY A 27 15.37 -11.01 -4.04
CA GLY A 27 16.26 -10.63 -5.14
C GLY A 27 15.54 -10.17 -6.42
N VAL A 28 14.22 -9.99 -6.37
CA VAL A 28 13.43 -9.41 -7.47
C VAL A 28 13.84 -7.95 -7.68
N ASP A 29 13.91 -7.51 -8.93
CA ASP A 29 14.25 -6.14 -9.28
C ASP A 29 13.37 -5.12 -8.56
N ARG A 30 14.03 -4.11 -7.99
CA ARG A 30 13.39 -3.04 -7.22
C ARG A 30 12.29 -2.34 -8.01
N GLU A 31 12.50 -2.12 -9.31
CA GLU A 31 11.52 -1.50 -10.21
C GLU A 31 10.19 -2.26 -10.24
N VAL A 32 10.24 -3.60 -10.24
CA VAL A 32 9.05 -4.46 -10.26
C VAL A 32 8.30 -4.33 -8.93
N ILE A 33 9.02 -4.40 -7.80
CA ILE A 33 8.40 -4.30 -6.48
C ILE A 33 7.80 -2.92 -6.27
N GLU A 34 8.51 -1.84 -6.64
CA GLU A 34 8.01 -0.47 -6.52
C GLU A 34 6.77 -0.25 -7.40
N LYS A 35 6.75 -0.77 -8.63
CA LYS A 35 5.58 -0.71 -9.49
C LYS A 35 4.35 -1.35 -8.84
N TRP A 36 4.50 -2.54 -8.25
CA TRP A 36 3.41 -3.20 -7.54
C TRP A 36 3.01 -2.47 -6.26
N LEU A 37 3.98 -1.91 -5.53
CA LEU A 37 3.70 -1.08 -4.36
C LEU A 37 2.81 0.11 -4.72
N TYR A 38 3.12 0.82 -5.82
CA TYR A 38 2.27 1.93 -6.28
C TYR A 38 0.86 1.47 -6.65
N VAL A 39 0.71 0.33 -7.32
CA VAL A 39 -0.62 -0.24 -7.64
C VAL A 39 -1.41 -0.54 -6.37
N ILE A 40 -0.79 -1.16 -5.37
CA ILE A 40 -1.43 -1.48 -4.09
C ILE A 40 -1.85 -0.20 -3.36
N ILE A 41 -0.98 0.82 -3.30
CA ILE A 41 -1.28 2.12 -2.68
C ILE A 41 -2.46 2.80 -3.37
N THR A 42 -2.49 2.83 -4.71
CA THR A 42 -3.58 3.45 -5.46
C THR A 42 -4.91 2.74 -5.23
N LEU A 43 -4.93 1.41 -5.18
CA LEU A 43 -6.14 0.63 -4.92
C LEU A 43 -6.63 0.81 -3.48
N ALA A 44 -5.71 0.74 -2.50
CA ALA A 44 -6.01 0.94 -1.08
C ALA A 44 -6.66 2.31 -0.84
N LEU A 45 -6.01 3.39 -1.29
CA LEU A 45 -6.54 4.74 -1.17
C LEU A 45 -7.84 4.94 -1.96
N GLY A 46 -7.94 4.36 -3.17
CA GLY A 46 -9.14 4.43 -3.99
C GLY A 46 -10.36 3.81 -3.30
N THR A 47 -10.20 2.63 -2.70
CA THR A 47 -11.28 1.97 -1.95
C THR A 47 -11.67 2.72 -0.69
N GLY A 48 -10.71 3.20 0.12
CA GLY A 48 -10.99 3.97 1.32
C GLY A 48 -11.69 5.30 1.04
N VAL A 49 -11.32 5.98 -0.06
CA VAL A 49 -12.01 7.21 -0.50
C VAL A 49 -13.42 6.90 -1.02
N MET A 50 -13.58 5.85 -1.83
CA MET A 50 -14.91 5.45 -2.33
C MET A 50 -15.85 5.04 -1.18
N ALA A 51 -15.35 4.31 -0.18
CA ALA A 51 -16.13 3.92 1.00
C ALA A 51 -16.53 5.11 1.89
N PHE A 52 -15.72 6.18 1.89
CA PHE A 52 -16.05 7.41 2.64
C PHE A 52 -17.04 8.32 1.90
N LEU A 53 -17.04 8.31 0.57
CA LEU A 53 -17.89 9.16 -0.27
C LEU A 53 -19.26 8.54 -0.60
N GLY A 54 -19.41 7.22 -0.41
CA GLY A 54 -20.64 6.47 -0.70
C GLY A 54 -21.65 6.42 0.44
#